data_AF-A0A9J7ZQN2-F1
#
_entry.id   AF-A0A9J7ZQN2-F1
#
_cell.length_a   1.000
_cell.length_b   1.000
_cell.length_c   1.000
_cell.angle_alpha   90.00
_cell.angle_beta   90.00
_cell.angle_gamma   90.00
#
_symmetry.space_group_name_H-M   'P 1'
#
loop_
_entity.id
_entity.type
_entity.pdbx_description
1 polymer ?
#
loop_
_entity_poly.entity_id
_entity_poly.type
_entity_poly.pdbx_seq_one_letter_code
_entity_poly.pdbx_strand_id
1 'polypeptide(L)'
;MATTAQLFEEPFDADEYIERLAWRTPGGGSKGGAEAFDPKKLLEEFVNHIEELKQLDERIQRKVEKLEQQCHREAKEFAHKVQDLQRSNQVAFQHFQELDEHISYVATKVCHLGDQLEGVNTPRQRAVEAQRLMTYFNEFLDGELRSDVFNNPDKIKEAADIIQKLHLIAQELPFDRFSDVKAKIASKYHDLERQLIQEFTAAQRRGEIGRMREVAAVLLHFKGYAHCVDVYIKQCQEGAYMRNDVFEDIAILCQRVNKQVGEVFCSPETVMAKLIQSIFENKIQQ
;
A
#
# COMPACT_ATOMS: atom_id res chain seq x y z
N MET A 1 -57.31 16.75 39.16
CA MET A 1 -57.69 15.88 38.03
C MET A 1 -56.48 15.03 37.69
N ALA A 2 -56.39 13.83 38.27
CA ALA A 2 -55.39 12.85 37.84
C ALA A 2 -55.90 12.30 36.51
N THR A 3 -55.16 12.51 35.44
CA THR A 3 -55.49 12.01 34.11
C THR A 3 -55.53 10.49 34.16
N THR A 4 -56.60 9.91 33.63
CA THR A 4 -56.87 8.46 33.49
C THR A 4 -55.72 7.65 32.86
N ALA A 5 -54.72 8.33 32.28
CA ALA A 5 -53.49 7.73 31.78
C ALA A 5 -52.53 7.20 32.86
N GLN A 6 -52.56 7.70 34.10
CA GLN A 6 -51.66 7.24 35.18
C GLN A 6 -52.10 5.93 35.87
N LEU A 7 -53.21 5.34 35.42
CA LEU A 7 -53.82 4.16 36.05
C LEU A 7 -53.34 2.81 35.50
N PHE A 8 -52.44 2.81 34.51
CA PHE A 8 -52.07 1.59 33.76
C PHE A 8 -50.55 1.44 33.54
N GLU A 9 -49.71 2.08 34.36
CA GLU A 9 -48.26 1.77 34.38
C GLU A 9 -47.96 0.46 35.14
N GLU A 10 -48.90 0.01 35.98
CA GLU A 10 -48.88 -1.24 36.74
C GLU A 10 -50.09 -2.12 36.35
N PRO A 11 -50.07 -3.45 36.58
CA PRO A 11 -51.23 -4.30 36.34
C PRO A 11 -52.46 -3.72 37.07
N PHE A 12 -53.57 -3.58 36.33
CA PHE A 12 -54.79 -2.97 36.85
C PHE A 12 -55.32 -3.74 38.07
N ASP A 13 -55.32 -3.09 39.23
CA ASP A 13 -55.92 -3.59 40.46
C ASP A 13 -57.32 -2.98 40.64
N ALA A 14 -58.34 -3.85 40.54
CA ALA A 14 -59.74 -3.43 40.63
C ALA A 14 -60.11 -2.96 42.05
N ASP A 15 -59.55 -3.58 43.08
CA ASP A 15 -59.88 -3.28 44.48
C ASP A 15 -59.29 -1.92 44.86
N GLU A 16 -58.03 -1.67 44.51
CA GLU A 16 -57.39 -0.37 44.74
C GLU A 16 -58.08 0.76 43.96
N TYR A 17 -58.51 0.49 42.72
CA TYR A 17 -59.23 1.45 41.91
C TYR A 17 -60.56 1.87 42.55
N ILE A 18 -61.34 0.88 43.00
CA ILE A 18 -62.65 1.11 43.65
C ILE A 18 -62.45 1.87 44.97
N GLU A 19 -61.46 1.50 45.79
CA GLU A 19 -61.15 2.19 47.04
C GLU A 19 -60.74 3.65 46.80
N ARG A 20 -59.84 3.90 45.85
CA ARG A 20 -59.41 5.27 45.47
C ARG A 20 -60.57 6.09 44.94
N LEU A 21 -61.48 5.49 44.16
CA LEU A 21 -62.66 6.14 43.62
C LEU A 21 -63.63 6.53 44.75
N ALA A 22 -64.00 5.57 45.60
CA ALA A 22 -64.87 5.79 46.75
C ALA A 22 -64.32 6.84 47.73
N TRP A 23 -63.00 6.87 47.94
CA TRP A 23 -62.34 7.86 48.80
C TRP A 23 -62.34 9.28 48.21
N ARG A 24 -62.30 9.40 46.88
CA ARG A 24 -62.26 10.69 46.17
C ARG A 24 -63.64 11.29 45.94
N THR A 25 -64.70 10.47 45.89
CA THR A 25 -66.07 10.93 45.70
C THR A 25 -66.56 11.76 46.89
N PRO A 26 -66.96 13.03 46.69
CA PRO A 26 -67.59 13.83 47.73
C PRO A 26 -68.89 13.17 48.19
N GLY A 27 -68.88 12.67 49.43
CA GLY A 27 -69.98 11.89 49.98
C GLY A 27 -69.77 10.37 49.99
N GLY A 28 -68.59 9.88 49.64
CA GLY A 28 -68.21 8.45 49.72
C GLY A 28 -67.86 7.93 51.11
N GLY A 29 -68.18 8.67 52.18
CA GLY A 29 -68.10 8.22 53.57
C GLY A 29 -66.74 8.32 54.27
N SER A 30 -65.64 8.57 53.55
CA SER A 30 -64.29 8.52 54.17
C SER A 30 -63.75 9.86 54.71
N LYS A 31 -64.34 11.01 54.34
CA LYS A 31 -63.86 12.36 54.78
C LYS A 31 -64.78 13.13 55.74
N GLY A 32 -65.99 12.66 56.01
CA GLY A 32 -66.99 13.44 56.78
C GLY A 32 -67.87 12.64 57.75
N GLY A 33 -67.56 11.37 58.01
CA GLY A 33 -68.39 10.51 58.88
C GLY A 33 -69.73 10.10 58.25
N ALA A 34 -70.55 9.36 59.02
CA ALA A 34 -71.81 8.78 58.56
C ALA A 34 -72.84 9.82 58.07
N GLU A 35 -72.75 11.07 58.54
CA GLU A 35 -73.64 12.17 58.15
C GLU A 35 -73.30 12.77 56.77
N ALA A 36 -72.08 12.55 56.27
CA ALA A 36 -71.65 13.03 54.95
C ALA A 36 -71.81 11.97 53.86
N PHE A 37 -72.30 10.76 54.16
CA PHE A 37 -72.42 9.68 53.19
C PHE A 37 -73.66 9.87 52.29
N ASP A 38 -73.43 10.00 50.98
CA ASP A 38 -74.46 10.14 49.96
C ASP A 38 -74.41 8.95 49.00
N PRO A 39 -75.21 7.90 49.24
CA PRO A 39 -75.17 6.66 48.45
C PRO A 39 -75.61 6.88 47.00
N LYS A 40 -76.43 7.90 46.72
CA LYS A 40 -76.90 8.19 45.36
C LYS A 40 -75.77 8.81 44.52
N LYS A 41 -75.04 9.78 45.08
CA LYS A 41 -73.88 10.37 44.40
C LYS A 41 -72.76 9.37 44.18
N LEU A 42 -72.49 8.52 45.18
CA LEU A 42 -71.48 7.47 45.03
C LEU A 42 -71.86 6.47 43.93
N LEU A 43 -73.14 6.08 43.85
CA LEU A 43 -73.66 5.24 42.77
C LEU A 43 -73.54 5.94 41.40
N GLU A 44 -73.90 7.22 41.29
CA GLU A 44 -73.76 8.00 40.05
C GLU A 44 -72.30 8.07 39.58
N GLU A 45 -71.35 8.32 40.48
CA GLU A 45 -69.91 8.32 40.16
C GLU A 45 -69.41 6.93 39.71
N PHE A 46 -69.84 5.85 40.37
CA PHE A 46 -69.51 4.50 39.93
C PHE A 46 -70.07 4.19 38.54
N VAL A 47 -71.33 4.55 38.26
CA VAL A 47 -71.95 4.36 36.95
C VAL A 47 -71.20 5.14 35.87
N ASN A 48 -70.82 6.39 36.16
CA ASN A 48 -70.03 7.22 35.24
C ASN A 48 -68.66 6.60 34.95
N HIS A 49 -67.93 6.16 35.99
CA HIS A 49 -66.61 5.56 35.82
C HIS A 49 -66.66 4.18 35.14
N ILE A 50 -67.72 3.39 35.35
CA ILE A 50 -67.96 2.16 34.58
C ILE A 50 -68.09 2.49 33.09
N GLU A 51 -68.81 3.55 32.73
CA GLU A 51 -68.96 3.96 31.34
C GLU A 51 -67.63 4.50 30.76
N GLU A 52 -66.85 5.25 31.53
CA GLU A 52 -65.51 5.68 31.13
C GLU A 52 -64.56 4.49 30.91
N LEU A 53 -64.58 3.48 31.79
CA LEU A 53 -63.78 2.27 31.64
C LEU A 53 -64.17 1.48 30.40
N LYS A 54 -65.47 1.34 30.10
CA LYS A 54 -65.92 0.71 28.84
C LYS A 54 -65.42 1.45 27.62
N GLN A 55 -65.50 2.78 27.61
CA GLN A 55 -64.99 3.58 26.50
C GLN A 55 -63.47 3.46 26.37
N LEU A 56 -62.75 3.35 27.50
CA LEU A 56 -61.31 3.14 27.51
C LEU A 56 -60.95 1.76 26.95
N ASP A 57 -61.64 0.71 27.38
CA ASP A 57 -61.49 -0.66 26.89
C ASP A 57 -61.70 -0.71 25.36
N GLU A 58 -62.79 -0.12 24.85
CA GLU A 58 -63.02 -0.02 23.41
C GLU A 58 -61.90 0.71 22.67
N ARG A 59 -61.36 1.79 23.25
CA ARG A 59 -60.24 2.55 22.65
C ARG A 59 -58.96 1.73 22.64
N ILE A 60 -58.67 1.00 23.72
CA ILE A 60 -57.51 0.13 23.83
C ILE A 60 -57.64 -1.02 22.84
N GLN A 61 -58.79 -1.69 22.78
CA GLN A 61 -59.05 -2.79 21.86
C GLN A 61 -58.87 -2.36 20.40
N ARG A 62 -59.41 -1.21 20.00
CA ARG A 62 -59.19 -0.66 18.64
C ARG A 62 -57.71 -0.32 18.38
N LYS A 63 -56.95 0.08 19.39
CA LYS A 63 -55.52 0.35 19.26
C LYS A 63 -54.71 -0.94 19.11
N VAL A 64 -55.05 -1.98 19.89
CA VAL A 64 -54.46 -3.32 19.77
C VAL A 64 -54.70 -3.88 18.37
N GLU A 65 -55.96 -3.89 17.90
CA GLU A 65 -56.30 -4.39 16.55
C GLU A 65 -55.53 -3.67 15.44
N LYS A 66 -55.38 -2.34 15.54
CA LYS A 66 -54.59 -1.55 14.58
C LYS A 66 -53.11 -1.92 14.60
N LEU A 67 -52.53 -2.06 15.79
CA LEU A 67 -51.12 -2.42 15.95
C LEU A 67 -50.85 -3.86 15.47
N GLU A 68 -51.76 -4.79 15.75
CA GLU A 68 -51.68 -6.17 15.26
C GLU A 68 -51.76 -6.23 13.72
N GLN A 69 -52.69 -5.48 13.12
CA GLN A 69 -52.80 -5.39 11.66
C GLN A 69 -51.57 -4.76 11.02
N GLN A 70 -51.00 -3.73 11.64
CA GLN A 70 -49.77 -3.09 11.17
C GLN A 70 -48.58 -4.07 11.27
N CYS A 71 -48.41 -4.72 12.41
CA CYS A 71 -47.36 -5.72 12.62
C CYS A 71 -47.46 -6.87 11.61
N HIS A 72 -48.67 -7.37 11.35
CA HIS A 72 -48.88 -8.42 10.36
C HIS A 72 -48.52 -7.96 8.93
N ARG A 73 -48.87 -6.72 8.57
CA ARG A 73 -48.53 -6.15 7.27
C ARG A 73 -47.03 -5.98 7.11
N GLU A 74 -46.37 -5.38 8.09
CA GLU A 74 -44.92 -5.17 8.09
C GLU A 74 -44.16 -6.50 8.06
N ALA A 75 -44.61 -7.51 8.83
CA ALA A 75 -44.03 -8.84 8.81
C ALA A 75 -44.11 -9.49 7.41
N LYS A 76 -45.26 -9.34 6.73
CA LYS A 76 -45.45 -9.86 5.37
C LYS A 76 -44.58 -9.14 4.35
N GLU A 77 -44.52 -7.81 4.42
CA GLU A 77 -43.66 -7.00 3.53
C GLU A 77 -42.19 -7.31 3.75
N PHE A 78 -41.77 -7.45 5.01
CA PHE A 78 -40.40 -7.84 5.36
C PHE A 78 -40.07 -9.25 4.82
N ALA A 79 -40.95 -10.23 4.98
CA ALA A 79 -40.75 -11.57 4.46
C ALA A 79 -40.57 -11.58 2.92
N HIS A 80 -41.39 -10.81 2.20
CA HIS A 80 -41.23 -10.64 0.75
C HIS A 80 -39.89 -10.00 0.38
N LYS A 81 -39.51 -8.93 1.07
CA LYS A 81 -38.25 -8.23 0.81
C LYS A 81 -37.03 -9.13 1.07
N VAL A 82 -37.06 -9.93 2.12
CA VAL A 82 -36.01 -10.92 2.43
C VAL A 82 -35.92 -11.96 1.30
N GLN A 83 -37.05 -12.46 0.81
CA GLN A 83 -37.08 -13.42 -0.28
C GLN A 83 -36.50 -12.85 -1.59
N ASP A 84 -36.84 -11.60 -1.93
CA ASP A 84 -36.32 -10.94 -3.12
C ASP A 84 -34.81 -10.66 -3.00
N LEU A 85 -34.35 -10.23 -1.83
CA LEU A 85 -32.92 -10.06 -1.55
C LEU A 85 -32.18 -11.39 -1.65
N GLN A 86 -32.75 -12.48 -1.13
CA GLN A 86 -32.14 -13.80 -1.21
C GLN A 86 -32.03 -14.27 -2.67
N ARG A 87 -33.07 -14.07 -3.49
CA ARG A 87 -33.04 -14.39 -4.92
C ARG A 87 -32.00 -13.56 -5.67
N SER A 88 -31.95 -12.25 -5.42
CA SER A 88 -30.96 -11.36 -6.02
C SER A 88 -29.53 -11.77 -5.65
N ASN A 89 -29.29 -12.10 -4.38
CA ASN A 89 -28.00 -12.57 -3.91
C ASN A 89 -27.60 -13.90 -4.58
N GLN A 90 -28.54 -14.83 -4.75
CA GLN A 90 -28.28 -16.09 -5.45
C GLN A 90 -27.84 -15.88 -6.91
N VAL A 91 -28.48 -14.94 -7.62
CA VAL A 91 -28.09 -14.58 -9.00
C VAL A 91 -26.71 -13.92 -9.02
N ALA A 92 -26.45 -12.98 -8.10
CA ALA A 92 -25.14 -12.36 -7.98
C ALA A 92 -24.03 -13.40 -7.70
N PHE A 93 -24.31 -14.38 -6.84
CA PHE A 93 -23.39 -15.47 -6.54
C PHE A 93 -23.08 -16.33 -7.77
N GLN A 94 -24.10 -16.65 -8.59
CA GLN A 94 -23.88 -17.36 -9.86
C GLN A 94 -22.97 -16.58 -10.81
N HIS A 95 -23.20 -15.27 -10.96
CA HIS A 95 -22.32 -14.43 -11.77
C HIS A 95 -20.88 -14.36 -11.23
N PHE A 96 -20.70 -14.37 -9.91
CA PHE A 96 -19.36 -14.45 -9.32
C PHE A 96 -18.68 -15.78 -9.62
N GLN A 97 -19.41 -16.90 -9.59
CA GLN A 97 -18.86 -18.21 -9.95
C GLN A 97 -18.45 -18.26 -11.43
N GLU A 98 -19.32 -17.81 -12.34
CA GLU A 98 -19.00 -17.72 -13.77
C GLU A 98 -17.78 -16.84 -14.03
N LEU A 99 -17.68 -15.70 -13.34
CA LEU A 99 -16.53 -14.81 -13.45
C LEU A 99 -15.25 -15.47 -12.92
N ASP A 100 -15.31 -16.17 -11.80
CA ASP A 100 -14.17 -16.87 -11.21
C ASP A 100 -13.66 -18.00 -12.11
N GLU A 101 -14.57 -18.76 -12.73
CA GLU A 101 -14.23 -19.76 -13.74
C GLU A 101 -13.55 -19.13 -14.96
N HIS A 102 -14.08 -18.00 -15.45
CA HIS A 102 -13.47 -17.27 -16.56
C HIS A 102 -12.08 -16.72 -16.20
N ILE A 103 -11.92 -16.15 -15.00
CA ILE A 103 -10.62 -15.66 -14.52
C ILE A 103 -9.63 -16.83 -14.42
N SER A 104 -10.04 -17.95 -13.85
CA SER A 104 -9.22 -19.15 -13.72
C SER A 104 -8.79 -19.71 -15.08
N TYR A 105 -9.72 -19.75 -16.04
CA TYR A 105 -9.44 -20.16 -17.41
C TYR A 105 -8.44 -19.23 -18.10
N VAL A 106 -8.67 -17.91 -18.03
CA VAL A 106 -7.78 -16.91 -18.62
C VAL A 106 -6.40 -16.96 -17.96
N ALA A 107 -6.31 -17.04 -16.63
CA ALA A 107 -5.06 -17.15 -15.91
C ALA A 107 -4.23 -18.37 -16.36
N THR A 108 -4.89 -19.53 -16.51
CA THR A 108 -4.26 -20.75 -17.00
C THR A 108 -3.74 -20.59 -18.43
N LYS A 109 -4.53 -19.97 -19.32
CA LYS A 109 -4.13 -19.70 -20.71
C LYS A 109 -2.99 -18.70 -20.81
N VAL A 110 -3.01 -17.65 -19.99
CA VAL A 110 -1.96 -16.62 -19.92
C VAL A 110 -0.66 -17.22 -19.40
N CYS A 111 -0.72 -18.07 -18.37
CA CYS A 111 0.46 -18.79 -17.88
C CYS A 111 1.08 -19.64 -19.00
N HIS A 112 0.28 -20.48 -19.66
CA HIS A 112 0.78 -21.34 -20.72
C HIS A 112 1.33 -20.55 -21.92
N LEU A 113 0.68 -19.46 -22.32
CA LEU A 113 1.18 -18.59 -23.38
C LEU A 113 2.48 -17.89 -22.95
N GLY A 114 2.56 -17.47 -21.68
CA GLY A 114 3.77 -16.93 -21.08
C GLY A 114 4.93 -17.91 -21.16
N ASP A 115 4.71 -19.16 -20.76
CA ASP A 115 5.71 -20.23 -20.82
C ASP A 115 6.18 -20.50 -22.25
N GLN A 116 5.25 -20.55 -23.22
CA GLN A 116 5.59 -20.72 -24.64
C GLN A 116 6.40 -19.54 -25.18
N LEU A 117 5.98 -18.32 -24.85
CA LEU A 117 6.67 -17.11 -25.28
C LEU A 117 8.06 -17.00 -24.66
N GLU A 118 8.22 -17.29 -23.36
CA GLU A 118 9.52 -17.32 -22.71
C GLU A 118 10.41 -18.42 -23.29
N GLY A 119 9.86 -19.61 -23.51
CA GLY A 119 10.57 -20.75 -24.09
C GLY A 119 11.15 -20.47 -25.48
N VAL A 120 10.49 -19.64 -26.29
CA VAL A 120 10.98 -19.23 -27.62
C VAL A 120 11.80 -17.93 -27.55
N ASN A 121 11.36 -16.96 -26.76
CA ASN A 121 11.95 -15.63 -26.74
C ASN A 121 13.30 -15.59 -26.02
N THR A 122 13.48 -16.35 -24.94
CA THR A 122 14.76 -16.43 -24.20
C THR A 122 15.91 -16.96 -25.07
N PRO A 123 15.81 -18.11 -25.76
CA PRO A 123 16.89 -18.57 -26.64
C PRO A 123 17.10 -17.64 -27.83
N ARG A 124 16.03 -17.05 -28.38
CA ARG A 124 16.13 -16.06 -29.45
C ARG A 124 16.89 -14.81 -29.01
N GLN A 125 16.56 -14.23 -27.85
CA GLN A 125 17.27 -13.09 -27.27
C GLN A 125 18.74 -13.43 -27.02
N ARG A 126 19.01 -14.61 -26.45
CA ARG A 126 20.39 -15.10 -26.24
C ARG A 126 21.16 -15.24 -27.56
N ALA A 127 20.53 -15.77 -28.61
CA ALA A 127 21.16 -15.90 -29.93
C ALA A 127 21.45 -14.53 -30.58
N VAL A 128 20.52 -13.59 -30.46
CA VAL A 128 20.70 -12.21 -30.96
C VAL A 128 21.82 -11.50 -30.20
N GLU A 129 21.89 -11.65 -28.88
CA GLU A 129 22.96 -11.08 -28.06
C GLU A 129 24.32 -11.72 -28.38
N ALA A 130 24.38 -13.05 -28.52
CA ALA A 130 25.59 -13.75 -28.92
C ALA A 130 26.07 -13.32 -30.32
N GLN A 131 25.17 -13.24 -31.30
CA GLN A 131 25.48 -12.73 -32.64
C GLN A 131 26.04 -11.31 -32.55
N ARG A 132 25.40 -10.44 -31.76
CA ARG A 132 25.84 -9.07 -31.54
C ARG A 132 27.25 -9.00 -30.96
N LEU A 133 27.56 -9.77 -29.93
CA LEU A 133 28.90 -9.85 -29.34
C LEU A 133 29.92 -10.40 -30.35
N MET A 134 29.56 -11.42 -31.13
CA MET A 134 30.43 -11.96 -32.19
C MET A 134 30.76 -10.90 -33.25
N THR A 135 29.78 -10.08 -33.66
CA THR A 135 30.01 -8.99 -34.61
C THR A 135 31.02 -7.98 -34.07
N TYR A 136 30.87 -7.51 -32.83
CA TYR A 136 31.84 -6.58 -32.25
C TYR A 136 33.21 -7.24 -32.05
N PHE A 137 33.26 -8.51 -31.65
CA PHE A 137 34.53 -9.23 -31.53
C PHE A 137 35.26 -9.30 -32.88
N ASN A 138 34.54 -9.53 -33.98
CA ASN A 138 35.10 -9.49 -35.33
C ASN A 138 35.60 -8.09 -35.72
N GLU A 139 34.89 -7.02 -35.34
CA GLU A 139 35.39 -5.66 -35.55
C GLU A 139 36.73 -5.41 -34.82
N PHE A 140 36.90 -5.96 -33.60
CA PHE A 140 38.17 -5.90 -32.87
C PHE A 140 39.28 -6.74 -33.52
N LEU A 141 38.94 -7.89 -34.12
CA LEU A 141 39.85 -8.72 -34.93
C LEU A 141 40.37 -7.95 -36.14
N ASP A 142 39.46 -7.40 -36.94
CA ASP A 142 39.77 -6.69 -38.18
C ASP A 142 40.50 -5.35 -37.89
N GLY A 143 40.33 -4.79 -36.69
CA GLY A 143 40.96 -3.54 -36.26
C GLY A 143 40.21 -2.27 -36.70
N GLU A 144 39.06 -2.43 -37.35
CA GLU A 144 38.15 -1.35 -37.69
C GLU A 144 36.91 -1.42 -36.80
N LEU A 145 36.81 -0.52 -35.81
CA LEU A 145 35.59 -0.32 -35.04
C LEU A 145 34.56 0.42 -35.90
N ARG A 146 33.93 -0.31 -36.81
CA ARG A 146 32.92 0.21 -37.74
C ARG A 146 31.65 0.65 -37.02
N SER A 147 31.39 0.09 -35.85
CA SER A 147 30.22 0.43 -35.05
C SER A 147 30.37 1.73 -34.27
N ASP A 148 29.38 2.62 -34.41
CA ASP A 148 29.29 3.91 -33.69
C ASP A 148 29.26 3.77 -32.16
N VAL A 149 28.94 2.58 -31.64
CA VAL A 149 28.78 2.34 -30.20
C VAL A 149 30.05 2.72 -29.43
N PHE A 150 31.24 2.43 -29.98
CA PHE A 150 32.51 2.73 -29.32
C PHE A 150 33.09 4.11 -29.64
N ASN A 151 32.46 4.84 -30.57
CA ASN A 151 32.90 6.15 -31.07
C ASN A 151 31.96 7.29 -30.63
N ASN A 152 30.74 6.98 -30.22
CA ASN A 152 29.76 7.96 -29.77
C ASN A 152 29.72 8.06 -28.24
N PRO A 153 30.03 9.24 -27.64
CA PRO A 153 29.98 9.43 -26.20
C PRO A 153 28.56 9.28 -25.62
N ASP A 154 27.50 9.51 -26.40
CA ASP A 154 26.11 9.36 -25.96
C ASP A 154 25.72 7.89 -25.73
N LYS A 155 26.48 6.95 -26.32
CA LYS A 155 26.26 5.50 -26.22
C LYS A 155 27.14 4.82 -25.18
N ILE A 156 27.74 5.58 -24.26
CA ILE A 156 28.71 5.05 -23.28
C ILE A 156 28.17 3.87 -22.47
N LYS A 157 26.88 3.86 -22.12
CA LYS A 157 26.24 2.74 -21.37
C LYS A 157 26.22 1.45 -22.19
N GLU A 158 25.84 1.57 -23.46
CA GLU A 158 25.77 0.44 -24.40
C GLU A 158 27.19 -0.08 -24.68
N ALA A 159 28.14 0.82 -24.89
CA ALA A 159 29.55 0.49 -25.06
C ALA A 159 30.14 -0.23 -23.85
N ALA A 160 29.77 0.22 -22.64
CA ALA A 160 30.24 -0.37 -21.39
C ALA A 160 29.72 -1.80 -21.18
N ASP A 161 28.43 -2.05 -21.45
CA ASP A 161 27.85 -3.39 -21.38
C ASP A 161 28.53 -4.35 -22.37
N ILE A 162 28.70 -3.92 -23.62
CA ILE A 162 29.34 -4.74 -24.65
C ILE A 162 30.80 -5.01 -24.32
N ILE A 163 31.59 -3.98 -23.97
CA ILE A 163 33.04 -4.17 -23.71
C ILE A 163 33.27 -5.06 -22.49
N GLN A 164 32.41 -5.00 -21.48
CA GLN A 164 32.51 -5.82 -20.28
C GLN A 164 32.26 -7.29 -20.62
N LYS A 165 31.21 -7.59 -21.39
CA LYS A 165 30.93 -8.94 -21.89
C LYS A 165 32.04 -9.45 -22.81
N LEU A 166 32.53 -8.63 -23.74
CA LEU A 166 33.65 -8.98 -24.61
C LEU A 166 34.94 -9.25 -23.82
N HIS A 167 35.22 -8.47 -22.77
CA HIS A 167 36.39 -8.67 -21.93
C HIS A 167 36.34 -10.00 -21.17
N LEU A 168 35.16 -10.40 -20.66
CA LEU A 168 34.96 -11.72 -20.05
C LEU A 168 35.17 -12.85 -21.06
N ILE A 169 34.56 -12.76 -22.25
CA ILE A 169 34.75 -13.75 -23.33
C ILE A 169 36.23 -13.84 -23.73
N ALA A 170 36.90 -12.69 -23.86
CA ALA A 170 38.31 -12.64 -24.24
C ALA A 170 39.22 -13.31 -23.21
N GLN A 171 38.85 -13.36 -21.92
CA GLN A 171 39.63 -14.08 -20.90
C GLN A 171 39.58 -15.60 -21.10
N GLU A 172 38.46 -16.15 -21.55
CA GLU A 172 38.26 -17.59 -21.78
C GLU A 172 38.92 -18.14 -23.06
N LEU A 173 39.31 -17.28 -23.99
CA LEU A 173 39.95 -17.69 -25.25
C LEU A 173 41.43 -18.09 -25.05
N PRO A 174 42.01 -18.98 -25.89
CA PRO A 174 43.42 -19.33 -25.80
C PRO A 174 44.33 -18.13 -26.13
N PHE A 175 45.43 -17.97 -25.39
CA PHE A 175 46.31 -16.79 -25.51
C PHE A 175 47.05 -16.75 -26.86
N ASP A 176 47.54 -17.89 -27.33
CA ASP A 176 48.50 -17.98 -28.46
C ASP A 176 47.98 -17.42 -29.79
N ARG A 177 46.66 -17.40 -30.01
CA ARG A 177 46.04 -16.95 -31.27
C ARG A 177 45.30 -15.63 -31.17
N PHE A 178 44.93 -15.22 -29.95
CA PHE A 178 44.04 -14.07 -29.73
C PHE A 178 44.70 -12.97 -28.89
N SER A 179 46.03 -13.02 -28.69
CA SER A 179 46.79 -12.05 -27.89
C SER A 179 46.48 -10.60 -28.29
N ASP A 180 46.46 -10.32 -29.59
CA ASP A 180 46.33 -8.97 -30.12
C ASP A 180 44.92 -8.41 -29.88
N VAL A 181 43.90 -9.24 -30.11
CA VAL A 181 42.49 -8.85 -29.87
C VAL A 181 42.19 -8.75 -28.39
N LYS A 182 42.72 -9.66 -27.57
CA LYS A 182 42.65 -9.56 -26.10
C LYS A 182 43.26 -8.24 -25.63
N ALA A 183 44.42 -7.85 -26.16
CA ALA A 183 45.06 -6.58 -25.81
C ALA A 183 44.23 -5.37 -26.24
N LYS A 184 43.66 -5.37 -27.45
CA LYS A 184 42.77 -4.29 -27.93
C LYS A 184 41.50 -4.17 -27.08
N ILE A 185 40.82 -5.28 -26.79
CA ILE A 185 39.62 -5.32 -25.94
C ILE A 185 39.97 -4.83 -24.53
N ALA A 186 41.08 -5.31 -23.95
CA ALA A 186 41.54 -4.87 -22.65
C ALA A 186 41.86 -3.37 -22.64
N SER A 187 42.56 -2.84 -23.64
CA SER A 187 42.83 -1.39 -23.74
C SER A 187 41.53 -0.59 -23.75
N LYS A 188 40.59 -0.96 -24.62
CA LYS A 188 39.30 -0.26 -24.73
C LYS A 188 38.45 -0.39 -23.46
N TYR A 189 38.51 -1.53 -22.78
CA TYR A 189 37.87 -1.74 -21.48
C TYR A 189 38.40 -0.73 -20.44
N HIS A 190 39.74 -0.60 -20.30
CA HIS A 190 40.34 0.36 -19.36
C HIS A 190 40.09 1.82 -19.78
N ASP A 191 40.06 2.12 -21.08
CA ASP A 191 39.72 3.46 -21.58
C ASP A 191 38.29 3.85 -21.21
N LEU A 192 37.31 2.96 -21.43
CA LEU A 192 35.92 3.17 -21.07
C LEU A 192 35.72 3.27 -19.55
N GLU A 193 36.41 2.43 -18.78
CA GLU A 193 36.40 2.51 -17.31
C GLU A 193 36.89 3.88 -16.82
N ARG A 194 38.00 4.40 -17.38
CA ARG A 194 38.50 5.74 -17.06
C ARG A 194 37.50 6.83 -17.44
N GLN A 195 36.87 6.73 -18.61
CA GLN A 195 35.86 7.69 -19.06
C GLN A 195 34.63 7.70 -18.15
N LEU A 196 34.13 6.53 -17.76
CA LEU A 196 32.99 6.40 -16.83
C LEU A 196 33.32 7.00 -15.45
N ILE A 197 34.53 6.78 -14.91
CA ILE A 197 34.94 7.37 -13.63
C ILE A 197 35.05 8.90 -13.73
N GLN A 198 35.58 9.42 -14.84
CA GLN A 198 35.64 10.85 -15.10
C GLN A 198 34.24 11.46 -15.20
N GLU A 199 33.33 10.79 -15.92
CA GLU A 199 31.93 11.22 -16.05
C GLU A 199 31.21 11.20 -14.69
N PHE A 200 31.41 10.15 -13.89
CA PHE A 200 30.87 10.08 -12.53
C PHE A 200 31.36 11.25 -11.66
N THR A 201 32.66 11.54 -11.71
CA THR A 201 33.27 12.64 -10.95
C THR A 201 32.76 14.00 -11.43
N ALA A 202 32.58 14.18 -12.75
CA ALA A 202 32.01 15.39 -13.33
C ALA A 202 30.54 15.58 -12.91
N ALA A 203 29.74 14.52 -12.92
CA ALA A 203 28.35 14.53 -12.46
C ALA A 203 28.25 14.86 -10.96
N GLN A 204 29.17 14.32 -10.14
CA GLN A 204 29.28 14.68 -8.72
C GLN A 204 29.56 16.17 -8.52
N ARG A 205 30.50 16.76 -9.27
CA ARG A 205 30.81 18.20 -9.18
C ARG A 205 29.66 19.09 -9.61
N ARG A 206 28.81 18.62 -10.54
CA ARG A 206 27.61 19.33 -10.98
C ARG A 206 26.40 19.10 -10.08
N GLY A 207 26.46 18.14 -9.15
CA GLY A 207 25.36 17.74 -8.29
C GLY A 207 24.28 16.92 -9.00
N GLU A 208 24.59 16.30 -10.14
CA GLU A 208 23.64 15.52 -10.96
C GLU A 208 23.48 14.09 -10.43
N ILE A 209 22.68 13.93 -9.37
CA ILE A 209 22.46 12.63 -8.69
C ILE A 209 21.91 11.56 -9.64
N GLY A 210 21.00 11.93 -10.54
CA GLY A 210 20.44 11.00 -11.54
C GLY A 210 21.52 10.42 -12.45
N ARG A 211 22.41 11.26 -12.98
CA ARG A 211 23.50 10.81 -13.85
C ARG A 211 24.53 9.97 -13.08
N MET A 212 24.85 10.35 -11.85
CA MET A 212 25.72 9.55 -10.98
C MET A 212 25.18 8.14 -10.76
N ARG A 213 23.87 8.00 -10.48
CA ARG A 213 23.23 6.68 -10.30
C ARG A 213 23.37 5.83 -11.56
N GLU A 214 23.09 6.40 -12.72
CA GLU A 214 23.19 5.69 -13.99
C GLU A 214 24.63 5.20 -14.27
N VAL A 215 25.62 6.07 -14.07
CA VAL A 215 27.03 5.73 -14.30
C VAL A 215 27.53 4.72 -13.26
N ALA A 216 27.14 4.86 -12.00
CA ALA A 216 27.48 3.92 -10.93
C ALA A 216 26.90 2.51 -11.18
N ALA A 217 25.67 2.42 -11.70
CA ALA A 217 25.05 1.14 -12.05
C ALA A 217 25.84 0.40 -13.15
N VAL A 218 26.33 1.13 -14.15
CA VAL A 218 27.19 0.56 -15.21
C VAL A 218 28.57 0.19 -14.68
N LEU A 219 29.20 1.09 -13.90
CA LEU A 219 30.52 0.87 -13.31
C LEU A 219 30.55 -0.29 -12.30
N LEU A 220 29.43 -0.67 -11.69
CA LEU A 220 29.36 -1.78 -10.74
C LEU A 220 29.91 -3.09 -11.32
N HIS A 221 29.75 -3.27 -12.64
CA HIS A 221 30.20 -4.46 -13.36
C HIS A 221 31.69 -4.40 -13.78
N PHE A 222 32.37 -3.29 -13.50
CA PHE A 222 33.78 -3.06 -13.80
C PHE A 222 34.65 -3.27 -12.55
N LYS A 223 35.86 -3.80 -12.74
CA LYS A 223 36.85 -4.00 -11.67
C LYS A 223 37.23 -2.68 -10.96
N GLY A 224 37.23 -1.56 -11.69
CA GLY A 224 37.54 -0.22 -11.19
C GLY A 224 36.43 0.44 -10.38
N TYR A 225 35.30 -0.22 -10.12
CA TYR A 225 34.23 0.33 -9.27
C TYR A 225 34.73 0.78 -7.89
N ALA A 226 35.59 -0.02 -7.26
CA ALA A 226 36.19 0.33 -5.97
C ALA A 226 36.99 1.64 -6.04
N HIS A 227 37.70 1.86 -7.15
CA HIS A 227 38.44 3.10 -7.40
C HIS A 227 37.47 4.29 -7.60
N CYS A 228 36.34 4.09 -8.29
CA CYS A 228 35.31 5.11 -8.40
C CYS A 228 34.77 5.55 -7.02
N VAL A 229 34.53 4.59 -6.12
CA VAL A 229 34.11 4.88 -4.74
C VAL A 229 35.18 5.65 -3.98
N ASP A 230 36.46 5.31 -4.17
CA ASP A 230 37.57 6.04 -3.54
C ASP A 230 37.69 7.49 -4.02
N VAL A 231 37.55 7.71 -5.33
CA VAL A 231 37.52 9.06 -5.90
C VAL A 231 36.31 9.84 -5.39
N TYR A 232 35.13 9.21 -5.31
CA TYR A 232 33.92 9.81 -4.75
C TYR A 232 34.12 10.27 -3.31
N ILE A 233 34.67 9.39 -2.45
CA ILE A 233 34.95 9.68 -1.04
C ILE A 233 35.92 10.84 -0.90
N LYS A 234 37.03 10.82 -1.64
CA LYS A 234 38.02 11.91 -1.65
C LYS A 234 37.37 13.23 -2.06
N GLN A 235 36.59 13.24 -3.13
CA GLN A 235 35.90 14.43 -3.62
C GLN A 235 34.84 14.95 -2.62
N CYS A 236 34.20 14.07 -1.84
CA CYS A 236 33.29 14.47 -0.76
C CYS A 236 34.00 15.10 0.44
N GLN A 237 35.22 14.64 0.74
CA GLN A 237 36.07 15.18 1.80
C GLN A 237 36.77 16.49 1.39
N GLU A 238 37.00 16.70 0.08
CA GLU A 238 37.50 17.96 -0.46
C GLU A 238 36.52 19.11 -0.14
N GLY A 239 36.97 20.05 0.69
CA GLY A 239 36.16 21.20 1.10
C GLY A 239 35.26 20.97 2.32
N ALA A 240 35.31 19.78 2.96
CA ALA A 240 34.46 19.45 4.11
C ALA A 240 34.96 20.04 5.45
N TYR A 241 36.26 20.30 5.58
CA TYR A 241 36.90 20.69 6.85
C TYR A 241 37.25 22.18 6.85
N MET A 242 36.25 23.02 7.00
CA MET A 242 36.40 24.49 6.92
C MET A 242 36.15 25.17 8.26
N ARG A 243 35.65 24.44 9.27
CA ARG A 243 35.35 24.98 10.61
C ARG A 243 36.42 24.58 11.61
N ASN A 244 36.45 25.30 12.75
CA ASN A 244 37.39 25.04 13.84
C ASN A 244 37.08 23.73 14.60
N ASP A 245 35.85 23.21 14.52
CA ASP A 245 35.46 21.93 15.11
C ASP A 245 35.37 20.84 14.02
N VAL A 246 36.40 20.00 13.99
CA VAL A 246 36.53 18.89 13.05
C VAL A 246 35.44 17.84 13.26
N PHE A 247 34.95 17.63 14.49
CA PHE A 247 33.94 16.61 14.77
C PHE A 247 32.55 17.03 14.28
N GLU A 248 32.21 18.32 14.40
CA GLU A 248 30.96 18.85 13.86
C GLU A 248 30.95 18.78 12.32
N ASP A 249 32.07 19.12 11.67
CA ASP A 249 32.24 19.01 10.22
C ASP A 249 32.12 17.56 9.73
N ILE A 250 32.70 16.59 10.46
CA ILE A 250 32.57 15.16 10.17
C ILE A 250 31.10 14.71 10.26
N ALA A 251 30.37 15.13 11.30
CA ALA A 251 28.97 14.74 11.47
C ALA A 251 28.09 15.27 10.31
N ILE A 252 28.28 16.53 9.92
CA ILE A 252 27.56 17.15 8.80
C ILE A 252 27.91 16.45 7.47
N LEU A 253 29.20 16.16 7.24
CA LEU A 253 29.65 15.43 6.06
C LEU A 253 29.00 14.05 5.97
N CYS A 254 29.01 13.28 7.06
CA CYS A 254 28.43 11.94 7.11
C CYS A 254 26.93 11.96 6.82
N GLN A 255 26.17 12.91 7.38
CA GLN A 255 24.73 13.03 7.09
C GLN A 255 24.46 13.34 5.62
N ARG A 256 25.21 14.29 5.04
CA ARG A 256 25.07 14.68 3.63
C ARG A 256 25.40 13.51 2.70
N VAL A 257 26.53 12.85 2.93
CA VAL A 257 26.99 11.74 2.10
C VAL A 257 26.07 10.53 2.24
N ASN A 258 25.57 10.22 3.44
CA ASN A 258 24.62 9.12 3.65
C ASN A 258 23.35 9.26 2.79
N LYS A 259 22.81 10.49 2.71
CA LYS A 259 21.65 10.76 1.86
C LYS A 259 21.97 10.57 0.37
N GLN A 260 23.09 11.12 -0.09
CA GLN A 260 23.49 11.02 -1.50
C GLN A 260 23.83 9.59 -1.92
N VAL A 261 24.55 8.86 -1.07
CA VAL A 261 24.98 7.49 -1.33
C VAL A 261 23.78 6.54 -1.41
N GLY A 262 22.77 6.72 -0.55
CA GLY A 262 21.51 5.96 -0.62
C GLY A 262 20.74 6.17 -1.93
N GLU A 263 20.93 7.30 -2.60
CA GLU A 263 20.31 7.59 -3.89
C GLU A 263 21.18 7.17 -5.09
N VAL A 264 22.49 6.96 -4.93
CA VAL A 264 23.41 6.73 -6.06
C VAL A 264 23.88 5.28 -6.15
N PHE A 265 24.15 4.63 -5.03
CA PHE A 265 24.82 3.33 -4.99
C PHE A 265 23.88 2.22 -4.50
N CYS A 266 24.04 1.01 -5.07
CA CYS A 266 23.26 -0.16 -4.67
C CYS A 266 23.56 -0.66 -3.25
N SER A 267 24.77 -0.39 -2.74
CA SER A 267 25.24 -0.82 -1.41
C SER A 267 25.74 0.39 -0.61
N PRO A 268 24.82 1.20 -0.05
CA PRO A 268 25.18 2.45 0.60
C PRO A 268 26.01 2.24 1.87
N GLU A 269 25.74 1.17 2.61
CA GLU A 269 26.45 0.82 3.84
C GLU A 269 27.95 0.61 3.61
N THR A 270 28.32 -0.10 2.52
CA THR A 270 29.72 -0.36 2.17
C THR A 270 30.48 0.93 1.85
N VAL A 271 29.84 1.85 1.13
CA VAL A 271 30.42 3.16 0.79
C VAL A 271 30.58 4.02 2.05
N MET A 272 29.57 4.01 2.94
CA MET A 272 29.62 4.73 4.21
C MET A 272 30.68 4.16 5.17
N ALA A 273 30.83 2.84 5.25
CA ALA A 273 31.88 2.21 6.06
C ALA A 273 33.27 2.65 5.57
N LYS A 274 33.49 2.65 4.25
CA LYS A 274 34.75 3.09 3.64
C LYS A 274 35.01 4.58 3.85
N LEU A 275 33.96 5.41 3.80
CA LEU A 275 34.05 6.84 4.15
C LEU A 275 34.50 7.03 5.60
N ILE A 276 33.86 6.35 6.56
CA ILE A 276 34.19 6.47 7.99
C ILE A 276 35.62 6.01 8.24
N GLN A 277 36.03 4.88 7.66
CA GLN A 277 37.40 4.38 7.75
C GLN A 277 38.41 5.40 7.21
N SER A 278 38.12 5.98 6.03
CA SER A 278 38.97 7.01 5.42
C SER A 278 39.07 8.26 6.28
N ILE A 279 37.98 8.70 6.92
CA ILE A 279 38.00 9.84 7.85
C ILE A 279 38.84 9.52 9.08
N PHE A 280 38.66 8.32 9.66
CA PHE A 280 39.40 7.88 10.83
C PHE A 280 40.91 7.87 10.58
N GLU A 281 41.35 7.20 9.51
CA GLU A 281 42.76 7.05 9.14
C GLU A 281 43.43 8.39 8.80
N ASN A 282 42.73 9.29 8.12
CA ASN A 282 43.34 10.55 7.63
C ASN A 282 43.24 11.72 8.61
N LYS A 283 42.30 11.71 9.57
CA LYS A 283 41.99 12.90 10.40
C LYS A 283 41.90 12.64 11.90
N ILE A 284 41.61 11.41 12.33
CA ILE A 284 41.50 11.09 13.76
C ILE A 284 42.79 10.44 14.27
N GLN A 285 43.47 9.68 13.40
CA GLN A 285 44.70 8.97 13.74
C GLN A 285 46.00 9.79 13.48
N GLN A 286 45.92 10.84 12.66
CA GLN A 286 47.00 11.85 12.50
C GLN A 286 46.83 12.98 13.50
#